data_AF-A0A7X6SA57-F1
#
_entry.id   AF-A0A7X6SA57-F1
#
_cell.length_a   1.000
_cell.length_b   1.000
_cell.length_c   1.000
_cell.angle_alpha   90.00
_cell.angle_beta   90.00
_cell.angle_gamma   90.00
#
_symmetry.space_group_name_H-M   'P 1'
#
loop_
_entity.id
_entity.type
_entity.pdbx_description
1 polymer ?
#
loop_
_entity_poly.entity_id
_entity_poly.type
_entity_poly.pdbx_seq_one_letter_code
_entity_poly.pdbx_strand_id
1 'polypeptide(L)'
;MSGIMDILINLLSFLWNITKVLIPIMIVIEIFKDAKLIDKISDFFYPVTKFFTLSKISGISLIFGMFFGLTLGAGAILQSVKDYNVDKRSVFLVAVFLSPCHAIFEDAFIMKAAGSNILPLLAARFISAIAATYIFSRAVKNNTTDVVNISNHEK
;
A
#
# COMPACT_ATOMS: atom_id res chain seq x y z
N MET A 1 7.71 41.24 15.97
CA MET A 1 6.82 40.86 14.85
C MET A 1 7.55 40.23 13.66
N SER A 2 8.90 40.28 13.57
CA SER A 2 9.66 39.61 12.50
C SER A 2 9.73 38.09 12.64
N GLY A 3 10.06 37.56 13.83
CA GLY A 3 10.28 36.11 14.00
C GLY A 3 9.06 35.22 13.70
N ILE A 4 7.84 35.69 13.98
CA ILE A 4 6.60 34.96 13.64
C ILE A 4 6.38 34.95 12.12
N MET A 5 6.70 36.07 11.45
CA MET A 5 6.57 36.19 10.01
C MET A 5 7.56 35.27 9.28
N ASP A 6 8.80 35.18 9.79
CA ASP A 6 9.84 34.30 9.23
C ASP A 6 9.47 32.82 9.36
N ILE A 7 8.91 32.42 10.50
CA ILE A 7 8.40 31.06 10.70
C ILE A 7 7.26 30.75 9.73
N LEU A 8 6.32 31.70 9.53
CA LEU A 8 5.22 31.53 8.59
C LEU A 8 5.71 31.35 7.14
N ILE A 9 6.67 32.17 6.71
CA ILE A 9 7.24 32.11 5.36
C ILE A 9 7.98 30.78 5.15
N ASN A 10 8.74 30.32 6.15
CA ASN A 10 9.46 29.05 6.07
C ASN A 10 8.51 27.84 5.99
N LEU A 11 7.44 27.83 6.80
CA LEU A 11 6.39 26.80 6.72
C LEU A 11 5.72 26.79 5.35
N LEU A 12 5.38 27.98 4.82
CA LEU A 12 4.74 28.10 3.52
C LEU A 12 5.67 27.64 2.39
N SER A 13 6.95 27.99 2.44
CA SER A 13 7.95 27.52 1.49
C SER A 13 8.15 26.01 1.54
N PHE A 14 8.10 25.41 2.74
CA PHE A 14 8.19 23.96 2.92
C PHE A 14 6.98 23.24 2.30
N LEU A 15 5.76 23.69 2.62
CA LEU A 15 4.52 23.15 2.04
C LEU A 15 4.50 23.28 0.52
N TRP A 16 4.98 24.40 -0.01
CA TRP A 16 5.08 24.64 -1.45
C TRP A 16 6.04 23.67 -2.13
N ASN A 17 7.18 23.37 -1.50
CA ASN A 17 8.16 22.40 -2.02
C ASN A 17 7.60 20.97 -2.07
N ILE A 18 6.89 20.53 -1.01
CA ILE A 18 6.25 19.21 -1.01
C ILE A 18 5.14 19.14 -2.05
N THR A 19 4.25 20.14 -2.10
CA THR A 19 3.11 20.17 -3.03
C THR A 19 3.55 20.08 -4.48
N LYS A 20 4.63 20.77 -4.86
CA LYS A 20 5.21 20.71 -6.22
C LYS A 20 5.64 19.30 -6.63
N VAL A 21 6.06 18.47 -5.68
CA VAL A 21 6.48 17.09 -5.95
C VAL A 21 5.28 16.15 -5.91
N LEU A 22 4.35 16.37 -4.98
CA LEU A 22 3.21 15.48 -4.75
C LEU A 22 2.17 15.55 -5.87
N ILE A 23 1.81 16.74 -6.36
CA ILE A 23 0.82 16.91 -7.44
C ILE A 23 1.18 16.12 -8.71
N PRO A 24 2.38 16.25 -9.30
CA PRO A 24 2.71 15.51 -10.51
C PRO A 24 2.77 14.00 -10.27
N ILE A 25 3.23 13.55 -9.10
CA ILE A 25 3.24 12.13 -8.74
C ILE A 25 1.81 11.57 -8.69
N MET A 26 0.89 12.29 -8.04
CA MET A 26 -0.53 11.90 -7.97
C MET A 26 -1.16 11.80 -9.36
N ILE A 27 -0.89 12.77 -10.23
CA ILE A 27 -1.39 12.75 -11.61
C ILE A 27 -0.85 11.53 -12.37
N VAL A 28 0.44 11.22 -12.24
CA VAL A 28 1.04 10.04 -12.87
C VAL A 28 0.41 8.76 -12.34
N ILE A 29 0.26 8.63 -11.02
CA ILE A 29 -0.38 7.45 -10.40
C ILE A 29 -1.81 7.27 -10.91
N GLU A 30 -2.58 8.36 -11.02
CA GLU A 30 -3.96 8.32 -11.51
C GLU A 30 -4.03 7.90 -12.98
N ILE A 31 -3.12 8.39 -13.83
CA ILE A 31 -3.01 7.96 -15.24
C ILE A 31 -2.66 6.46 -15.32
N PHE A 32 -1.71 6.00 -14.50
CA PHE A 32 -1.32 4.59 -14.45
C PHE A 32 -2.47 3.68 -13.99
N LYS A 33 -3.30 4.17 -13.06
CA LYS A 33 -4.52 3.48 -12.60
C LYS A 33 -5.54 3.34 -13.72
N ASP A 34 -5.83 4.42 -14.44
CA ASP A 34 -6.84 4.44 -15.50
C ASP A 34 -6.44 3.62 -16.73
N ALA A 35 -5.13 3.40 -16.95
CA ALA A 35 -4.61 2.61 -18.06
C ALA A 35 -4.94 1.10 -18.01
N LYS A 36 -5.71 0.60 -17.03
CA LYS A 36 -6.02 -0.84 -16.82
C LYS A 36 -4.79 -1.76 -16.84
N LEU A 37 -3.60 -1.23 -16.54
CA LEU A 37 -2.38 -2.03 -16.35
C LEU A 37 -2.52 -3.01 -15.17
N ILE A 38 -3.54 -2.78 -14.35
CA ILE A 38 -3.94 -3.56 -13.18
C ILE A 38 -4.13 -5.05 -13.51
N ASP A 39 -4.85 -5.34 -14.59
CA ASP A 39 -5.15 -6.72 -14.99
C ASP A 39 -3.94 -7.41 -15.65
N LYS A 40 -3.08 -6.64 -16.35
CA LYS A 40 -1.91 -7.15 -17.06
C LYS A 40 -0.70 -7.45 -16.16
N ILE A 41 -0.55 -6.71 -15.07
CA ILE A 41 0.53 -6.91 -14.09
C ILE A 41 0.28 -8.17 -13.24
N SER A 42 -0.98 -8.57 -13.07
CA SER A 42 -1.40 -9.75 -12.30
C SER A 42 -0.64 -11.02 -12.70
N ASP A 43 -0.45 -11.26 -14.00
CA ASP A 43 0.22 -12.47 -14.50
C ASP A 43 1.74 -12.45 -14.33
N PHE A 44 2.36 -11.27 -14.33
CA PHE A 44 3.81 -11.11 -14.29
C PHE A 44 4.40 -11.32 -12.89
N PHE A 45 3.65 -11.00 -11.83
CA PHE A 45 4.14 -11.07 -10.44
C PHE A 45 3.80 -12.38 -9.70
N TYR A 46 3.32 -13.37 -10.44
CA TYR A 46 3.09 -14.74 -9.98
C TYR A 46 4.22 -15.33 -9.08
N PRO A 47 5.53 -15.18 -9.38
CA PRO A 47 6.58 -15.81 -8.55
C PRO A 47 6.77 -15.20 -7.15
N VAL A 48 6.43 -13.92 -6.94
CA VAL A 48 6.65 -13.24 -5.64
C VAL A 48 5.61 -13.68 -4.59
N THR A 49 4.40 -13.98 -5.04
CA THR A 49 3.29 -14.45 -4.18
C THR A 49 3.59 -15.79 -3.47
N LYS A 50 4.46 -16.62 -4.05
CA LYS A 50 4.86 -17.92 -3.50
C LYS A 50 5.71 -17.81 -2.24
N PHE A 51 6.41 -16.68 -2.04
CA PHE A 51 7.31 -16.50 -0.90
C PHE A 51 6.56 -16.25 0.42
N PHE A 52 5.37 -15.64 0.37
CA PHE A 52 4.59 -15.28 1.56
C PHE A 52 3.49 -16.29 1.95
N THR A 53 3.38 -17.45 1.26
CA THR A 53 2.31 -18.45 1.51
C THR A 53 0.90 -17.83 1.44
N LEU A 54 0.73 -16.80 0.60
CA LEU A 54 -0.55 -16.14 0.36
C LEU A 54 -1.23 -16.79 -0.86
N SER A 55 -2.56 -16.75 -0.89
CA SER A 55 -3.32 -17.08 -2.10
C SER A 55 -2.85 -16.21 -3.28
N LYS A 56 -2.71 -16.81 -4.47
CA LYS A 56 -2.32 -16.13 -5.75
C LYS A 56 -3.03 -14.79 -5.92
N ILE A 57 -4.32 -14.75 -5.55
CA ILE A 57 -5.19 -13.58 -5.75
C ILE A 57 -4.87 -12.46 -4.74
N SER A 58 -4.53 -12.79 -3.49
CA SER A 58 -4.17 -11.79 -2.46
C SER A 58 -2.86 -11.06 -2.75
N GLY A 59 -1.97 -11.67 -3.55
CA GLY A 59 -0.70 -11.06 -3.94
C GLY A 59 -0.87 -9.84 -4.84
N ILE A 60 -1.93 -9.81 -5.65
CA ILE A 60 -2.26 -8.68 -6.53
C ILE A 60 -2.52 -7.46 -5.66
N SER A 61 -3.39 -7.58 -4.66
CA SER A 61 -3.74 -6.46 -3.78
C SER A 61 -2.55 -5.95 -2.95
N LEU A 62 -1.65 -6.84 -2.55
CA LEU A 62 -0.39 -6.49 -1.88
C LEU A 62 0.51 -5.62 -2.77
N ILE A 63 0.63 -5.95 -4.05
CA ILE A 63 1.43 -5.16 -5.00
C ILE A 63 0.77 -3.82 -5.25
N PHE A 64 -0.55 -3.79 -5.49
CA PHE A 64 -1.27 -2.53 -5.67
C PHE A 64 -1.13 -1.60 -4.46
N GLY A 65 -1.28 -2.14 -3.25
CA GLY A 65 -1.10 -1.37 -2.02
C GLY A 65 0.34 -0.86 -1.82
N MET A 66 1.33 -1.68 -2.14
CA MET A 66 2.75 -1.34 -1.96
C MET A 66 3.18 -0.22 -2.93
N PHE A 67 2.71 -0.26 -4.17
CA PHE A 67 3.15 0.69 -5.20
C PHE A 67 2.27 1.95 -5.23
N PHE A 68 0.95 1.78 -5.16
CA PHE A 68 -0.03 2.84 -5.40
C PHE A 68 -0.82 3.24 -4.14
N GLY A 69 -0.48 2.66 -3.00
CA GLY A 69 -1.04 3.06 -1.70
C GLY A 69 -2.26 2.27 -1.25
N LEU A 70 -2.61 2.47 0.01
CA LEU A 70 -3.53 1.61 0.75
C LEU A 70 -4.97 1.65 0.20
N THR A 71 -5.43 2.79 -0.29
CA THR A 71 -6.78 2.95 -0.88
C THR A 71 -6.95 2.05 -2.12
N LEU A 72 -5.96 2.05 -3.01
CA LEU A 72 -5.99 1.21 -4.21
C LEU A 72 -5.74 -0.26 -3.88
N GLY A 73 -4.84 -0.54 -2.94
CA GLY A 73 -4.66 -1.87 -2.38
C GLY A 73 -5.97 -2.43 -1.80
N ALA A 74 -6.71 -1.65 -1.02
CA ALA A 74 -7.99 -2.05 -0.41
C ALA A 74 -9.08 -2.32 -1.46
N GLY A 75 -9.16 -1.50 -2.52
CA GLY A 75 -10.05 -1.77 -3.66
C GLY A 75 -9.73 -3.10 -4.34
N ALA A 76 -8.43 -3.37 -4.57
CA ALA A 76 -7.99 -4.65 -5.12
C ALA A 76 -8.23 -5.84 -4.17
N ILE A 77 -8.14 -5.66 -2.85
CA ILE A 77 -8.51 -6.67 -1.85
C ILE A 77 -10.01 -6.98 -1.98
N LEU A 78 -10.85 -5.95 -2.05
CA LEU A 78 -12.30 -6.12 -2.14
C LEU A 78 -12.72 -6.87 -3.41
N GLN A 79 -12.14 -6.51 -4.55
CA GLN A 79 -12.38 -7.22 -5.81
C GLN A 79 -11.93 -8.68 -5.72
N SER A 80 -10.76 -8.93 -5.12
CA SER A 80 -10.21 -10.27 -4.92
C SER A 80 -11.12 -11.15 -4.05
N VAL A 81 -11.69 -10.58 -2.99
CA VAL A 81 -12.64 -11.26 -2.12
C VAL A 81 -13.93 -11.59 -2.87
N LYS A 82 -14.46 -10.64 -3.65
CA LYS A 82 -15.71 -10.80 -4.40
C LYS A 82 -15.60 -11.85 -5.52
N ASP A 83 -14.51 -11.83 -6.27
CA ASP A 83 -14.35 -12.65 -7.47
C ASP A 83 -13.77 -14.04 -7.19
N TYR A 84 -12.94 -14.17 -6.14
CA TYR A 84 -12.12 -15.37 -5.94
C TYR A 84 -12.23 -15.99 -4.54
N ASN A 85 -13.21 -15.56 -3.72
CA ASN A 85 -13.49 -16.16 -2.40
C ASN A 85 -12.24 -16.34 -1.52
N VAL A 86 -11.45 -15.27 -1.43
CA VAL A 86 -10.19 -15.23 -0.67
C VAL A 86 -10.47 -15.39 0.83
N ASP A 87 -9.58 -16.10 1.52
CA ASP A 87 -9.70 -16.34 2.95
C ASP A 87 -9.47 -15.07 3.80
N LYS A 88 -10.19 -14.95 4.93
CA LYS A 88 -10.11 -13.81 5.86
C LYS A 88 -8.71 -13.57 6.44
N ARG A 89 -7.97 -14.63 6.73
CA ARG A 89 -6.58 -14.56 7.23
C ARG A 89 -5.66 -14.00 6.15
N SER A 90 -5.76 -14.41 4.89
CA SER A 90 -4.98 -13.82 3.80
C SER A 90 -5.26 -12.32 3.65
N VAL A 91 -6.54 -11.92 3.67
CA VAL A 91 -6.92 -10.50 3.63
C VAL A 91 -6.31 -9.72 4.81
N PHE A 92 -6.39 -10.27 6.01
CA PHE A 92 -5.83 -9.66 7.21
C PHE A 92 -4.30 -9.54 7.15
N LEU A 93 -3.58 -10.58 6.74
CA LEU A 93 -2.12 -10.55 6.61
C LEU A 93 -1.66 -9.52 5.58
N VAL A 94 -2.36 -9.42 4.43
CA VAL A 94 -2.08 -8.40 3.42
C VAL A 94 -2.32 -6.99 3.99
N ALA A 95 -3.42 -6.77 4.70
CA ALA A 95 -3.70 -5.47 5.32
C ALA A 95 -2.64 -5.07 6.37
N VAL A 96 -2.23 -6.02 7.23
CA VAL A 96 -1.17 -5.80 8.23
C VAL A 96 0.17 -5.49 7.56
N PHE A 97 0.51 -6.18 6.47
CA PHE A 97 1.74 -5.93 5.72
C PHE A 97 1.74 -4.55 5.04
N LEU A 98 0.61 -4.18 4.43
CA LEU A 98 0.47 -2.91 3.73
C LEU A 98 0.45 -1.70 4.67
N SER A 99 0.00 -1.86 5.91
CA SER A 99 -0.06 -0.75 6.87
C SER A 99 1.27 0.03 6.98
N PRO A 100 2.44 -0.60 7.25
CA PRO A 100 3.72 0.10 7.32
C PRO A 100 4.44 0.31 5.97
N CYS A 101 4.11 -0.44 4.90
CA CYS A 101 4.85 -0.37 3.62
C CYS A 101 4.01 0.00 2.38
N HIS A 102 2.83 0.59 2.56
CA HIS A 102 2.08 1.12 1.43
C HIS A 102 2.79 2.31 0.78
N ALA A 103 2.45 2.55 -0.49
CA ALA A 103 2.88 3.72 -1.28
C ALA A 103 4.40 3.98 -1.26
N ILE A 104 5.23 2.93 -1.36
CA ILE A 104 6.69 3.01 -1.26
C ILE A 104 7.29 4.07 -2.17
N PHE A 105 6.78 4.20 -3.40
CA PHE A 105 7.29 5.18 -4.35
C PHE A 105 6.92 6.60 -3.93
N GLU A 106 5.63 6.84 -3.69
CA GLU A 106 5.10 8.14 -3.29
C GLU A 106 5.82 8.66 -2.04
N ASP A 107 5.89 7.84 -0.99
CA ASP A 107 6.51 8.21 0.27
C ASP A 107 8.03 8.39 0.15
N ALA A 108 8.71 7.61 -0.70
CA ALA A 108 10.14 7.80 -0.97
C ALA A 108 10.40 9.13 -1.68
N PHE A 109 9.57 9.52 -2.65
CA PHE A 109 9.70 10.78 -3.34
C PHE A 109 9.39 11.98 -2.43
N ILE A 110 8.34 11.89 -1.62
CA ILE A 110 8.01 12.91 -0.62
C ILE A 110 9.16 13.07 0.37
N MET A 111 9.70 11.97 0.90
CA MET A 111 10.77 12.06 1.89
C MET A 111 12.08 12.56 1.29
N LYS A 112 12.35 12.23 0.03
CA LYS A 112 13.48 12.81 -0.73
C LYS A 112 13.31 14.32 -0.89
N ALA A 113 12.11 14.79 -1.22
CA ALA A 113 11.80 16.21 -1.34
C ALA A 113 11.90 16.95 0.01
N ALA A 114 11.61 16.26 1.11
CA ALA A 114 11.81 16.74 2.47
C ALA A 114 13.28 16.72 2.94
N GLY A 115 14.20 16.18 2.14
CA GLY A 115 15.64 16.13 2.44
C GLY A 115 16.11 14.92 3.26
N SER A 116 15.28 13.89 3.41
CA SER A 116 15.64 12.69 4.17
C SER A 116 16.31 11.62 3.31
N ASN A 117 17.05 10.72 3.95
CA ASN A 117 17.67 9.58 3.29
C ASN A 117 16.65 8.43 3.10
N ILE A 118 16.43 8.06 1.85
CA ILE A 118 15.40 7.09 1.43
C ILE A 118 15.72 5.67 1.91
N LEU A 119 16.99 5.28 1.88
CA LEU A 119 17.43 3.91 2.16
C LEU A 119 17.05 3.42 3.58
N PRO A 120 17.43 4.14 4.66
CA PRO A 120 17.08 3.70 6.02
C PRO A 120 15.57 3.75 6.28
N LEU A 121 14.84 4.70 5.69
CA LEU A 121 13.39 4.76 5.80
C LEU A 121 12.73 3.54 5.16
N LEU A 122 13.14 3.21 3.94
CA LEU A 122 12.58 2.07 3.21
C LEU A 122 12.92 0.75 3.90
N ALA A 123 14.15 0.61 4.40
CA ALA A 123 14.56 -0.56 5.17
C ALA A 123 13.72 -0.71 6.45
N ALA A 124 13.53 0.36 7.23
CA ALA A 124 12.71 0.33 8.43
C ALA A 124 11.24 -0.06 8.13
N ARG A 125 10.69 0.41 7.02
CA ARG A 125 9.34 0.04 6.55
C ARG A 125 9.22 -1.43 6.18
N PHE A 126 10.16 -1.95 5.39
CA PHE A 126 10.15 -3.38 5.04
C PHE A 126 10.35 -4.28 6.26
N ILE A 127 11.29 -3.93 7.14
CA ILE A 127 11.58 -4.71 8.34
C ILE A 127 10.35 -4.72 9.27
N SER A 128 9.73 -3.55 9.50
CA SER A 128 8.53 -3.47 10.34
C SER A 128 7.33 -4.19 9.72
N ALA A 129 7.13 -4.09 8.40
CA ALA A 129 6.11 -4.84 7.67
C ALA A 129 6.29 -6.36 7.84
N ILE A 130 7.49 -6.86 7.55
CA ILE A 130 7.82 -8.28 7.65
C ILE A 130 7.67 -8.77 9.09
N ALA A 131 8.22 -8.03 10.06
CA ALA A 131 8.14 -8.38 11.47
C ALA A 131 6.70 -8.42 11.97
N ALA A 132 5.90 -7.38 11.68
CA ALA A 132 4.50 -7.32 12.06
C ALA A 132 3.71 -8.48 11.43
N THR A 133 3.79 -8.64 10.11
CA THR A 133 3.08 -9.73 9.42
C THR A 133 3.51 -11.10 9.92
N TYR A 134 4.78 -11.30 10.23
CA TYR A 134 5.27 -12.57 10.79
C TYR A 134 4.69 -12.85 12.18
N ILE A 135 4.71 -11.85 13.07
CA ILE A 135 4.15 -11.95 14.42
C ILE A 135 2.64 -12.26 14.35
N PHE A 136 1.90 -11.49 13.55
CA PHE A 136 0.47 -11.67 13.37
C PHE A 136 0.13 -12.98 12.66
N SER A 137 0.94 -13.43 11.71
CA SER A 137 0.76 -14.72 11.03
C SER A 137 0.81 -15.91 12.00
N ARG A 138 1.67 -15.83 13.04
CA ARG A 138 1.72 -16.86 14.09
C ARG A 138 0.60 -16.71 15.14
N ALA A 139 0.18 -15.49 15.43
CA ALA A 139 -0.91 -15.23 16.38
C ALA A 139 -2.29 -15.61 15.81
N VAL A 140 -2.51 -15.40 14.51
CA VAL A 140 -3.77 -15.73 13.83
C VAL A 140 -3.74 -17.21 13.40
N LYS A 141 -4.38 -18.05 14.21
CA LYS A 141 -4.52 -19.50 13.96
C LYS A 141 -5.40 -19.76 12.73
N ASN A 142 -5.08 -20.82 11.98
CA ASN A 142 -5.81 -21.23 10.78
C ASN A 142 -7.26 -21.64 11.13
N ASN A 143 -8.21 -20.72 10.96
CA ASN A 143 -9.62 -21.08 10.85
C ASN A 143 -9.95 -21.13 9.35
N THR A 144 -9.54 -22.22 8.72
CA THR A 144 -9.58 -22.45 7.26
C THR A 144 -11.01 -22.52 6.67
N THR A 145 -12.05 -22.19 7.44
CA THR A 145 -13.46 -22.35 7.09
C THR A 145 -14.25 -21.05 6.94
N ASP A 146 -13.65 -19.89 7.15
CA ASP A 146 -14.36 -18.62 7.02
C ASP A 146 -13.98 -17.89 5.72
N VAL A 147 -14.41 -18.45 4.58
CA VAL A 147 -14.54 -17.66 3.35
C VAL A 147 -15.30 -16.37 3.67
N VAL A 148 -14.82 -15.22 3.20
CA VAL A 148 -15.48 -13.94 3.44
C VAL A 148 -16.83 -13.96 2.70
N ASN A 149 -17.88 -14.35 3.40
CA ASN A 149 -19.23 -14.37 2.83
C ASN A 149 -19.78 -12.95 2.85
N ILE A 150 -19.64 -12.22 1.73
CA ILE A 150 -20.30 -10.92 1.54
C ILE A 150 -21.77 -11.23 1.22
N SER A 151 -22.60 -11.35 2.25
CA SER A 151 -24.05 -11.46 2.06
C SER A 151 -24.59 -10.17 1.43
N ASN A 152 -25.05 -10.30 0.19
CA ASN A 152 -26.08 -9.52 -0.49
C ASN A 152 -26.30 -8.08 0.00
N HIS A 153 -25.62 -7.13 -0.63
CA HIS A 153 -26.19 -5.80 -0.84
C HIS A 153 -26.39 -5.58 -2.33
N GLU A 154 -27.38 -6.31 -2.86
CA GLU A 154 -28.10 -5.92 -4.06
C GLU A 154 -29.50 -5.50 -3.58
N LYS A 155 -29.77 -4.20 -3.63
CA LYS A 155 -31.03 -3.58 -3.99
C LYS A 155 -30.79 -2.12 -4.30
#